data_AF-A0A077EES4-F1
#
_entry.id   AF-A0A077EES4-F1
#
_cell.length_a   1.000
_cell.length_b   1.000
_cell.length_c   1.000
_cell.angle_alpha   90.00
_cell.angle_beta   90.00
_cell.angle_gamma   90.00
#
_symmetry.space_group_name_H-M   'P 1'
#
loop_
_entity.id
_entity.type
_entity.pdbx_description
1 polymer ?
#
loop_
_entity_poly.entity_id
_entity_poly.type
_entity_poly.pdbx_seq_one_letter_code
_entity_poly.pdbx_strand_id
1 'polypeptide(L)'
;MKYFEYIVIYLSVLLVCVVAGTLARLSFLHKGGDEYTANIVFWSITAFSVLIYGIIILFLDVILVGIKKFIQKGKNSKNTLIKSVPANNLDEKIEEQETIINDNSSIHFNEDSQENYLAQTSALVNLESIRKVQLQEKQKIENQKLQIAIDYTRNQFALYVTEESLDEICKSISLYSKQGEIPPYTSVVTKELSNLDLYHFGWNIWNHFKPIKQEQVSKLLKTVFVSLDDIDVDTIKSHLKDEPKKGIIKIQENLTY
;
A
#
# COMPACT_ATOMS: atom_id res chain seq x y z
N MET A 1 -22.95 5.92 -8.90
CA MET A 1 -22.92 5.15 -7.65
C MET A 1 -22.04 5.82 -6.59
N LYS A 2 -20.73 6.02 -6.80
CA LYS A 2 -19.80 6.61 -5.79
C LYS A 2 -20.25 7.96 -5.17
N TYR A 3 -20.83 8.88 -5.95
CA TYR A 3 -21.30 10.16 -5.42
C TYR A 3 -22.44 10.02 -4.40
N PHE A 4 -23.33 9.02 -4.57
CA PHE A 4 -24.39 8.77 -3.62
C PHE A 4 -23.86 8.23 -2.29
N GLU A 5 -22.81 7.42 -2.30
CA GLU A 5 -22.18 6.92 -1.07
C GLU A 5 -21.61 8.04 -0.21
N TYR A 6 -20.89 8.99 -0.83
CA TYR A 6 -20.38 10.16 -0.12
C TYR A 6 -21.51 11.00 0.46
N ILE A 7 -22.55 11.27 -0.33
CA ILE A 7 -23.73 12.02 0.12
C ILE A 7 -24.39 11.33 1.32
N VAL A 8 -24.57 10.00 1.26
CA VAL A 8 -25.18 9.22 2.35
C VAL A 8 -24.34 9.26 3.63
N ILE A 9 -23.01 9.15 3.51
CA ILE A 9 -22.11 9.21 4.67
C ILE A 9 -22.17 10.60 5.32
N TYR A 10 -22.00 11.68 4.56
CA TYR A 10 -22.03 13.04 5.12
C TYR A 10 -23.40 13.40 5.70
N LEU A 11 -24.48 12.95 5.07
CA LEU A 11 -25.84 13.14 5.57
C LEU A 11 -26.06 12.41 6.90
N SER A 12 -25.53 11.19 7.05
CA SER A 12 -25.62 10.43 8.31
C SER A 12 -24.89 11.14 9.46
N VAL A 13 -23.70 11.70 9.19
CA VAL A 13 -22.92 12.43 10.19
C VAL A 13 -23.62 13.73 10.59
N LEU A 14 -24.17 14.46 9.61
CA LEU A 14 -24.96 15.65 9.86
C LEU A 14 -26.16 15.35 10.78
N LEU A 15 -26.83 14.21 10.57
CA LEU A 15 -27.91 13.74 11.44
C LEU A 15 -27.43 13.54 12.88
N VAL A 16 -26.29 12.88 13.08
CA VAL A 16 -25.70 12.65 14.41
C VAL A 16 -25.34 13.97 15.09
N CYS A 17 -24.77 14.95 14.36
CA CYS A 17 -24.46 16.28 14.91
C CYS A 17 -25.73 17.04 15.34
N VAL A 18 -26.81 16.93 14.58
CA VAL A 18 -28.11 17.52 14.95
C VAL A 18 -28.66 16.86 16.20
N VAL A 19 -28.61 15.53 16.31
CA VAL A 19 -29.04 14.79 17.51
C VAL A 19 -28.21 15.16 18.74
N ALA A 20 -26.89 15.31 18.61
CA ALA A 20 -26.04 15.76 19.71
C ALA A 20 -26.42 17.18 20.18
N GLY A 21 -26.69 18.08 19.23
CA GLY A 21 -27.19 19.43 19.53
C GLY A 21 -28.54 19.40 20.25
N THR A 22 -29.50 18.58 19.80
CA THR A 22 -30.82 18.50 20.44
C THR A 22 -30.74 17.93 21.84
N LEU A 23 -29.87 16.96 22.11
CA LEU A 23 -29.63 16.43 23.45
C LEU A 23 -29.02 17.47 24.38
N ALA A 24 -28.07 18.27 23.90
CA ALA A 24 -27.48 19.35 24.68
C ALA A 24 -28.52 20.45 24.99
N ARG A 25 -29.35 20.81 24.01
CA ARG A 25 -30.49 21.73 24.21
C ARG A 25 -31.45 21.21 25.27
N LEU A 26 -31.83 19.94 25.20
CA LEU A 26 -32.73 19.30 26.15
C LEU A 26 -32.13 19.29 27.57
N SER A 27 -30.84 18.99 27.68
CA SER A 27 -30.12 19.01 28.95
C SER A 27 -30.06 20.40 29.58
N PHE A 28 -29.98 21.45 28.76
CA PHE A 28 -29.96 22.83 29.22
C PHE A 28 -31.35 23.30 29.69
N LEU A 29 -32.40 22.99 28.93
CA LEU A 29 -33.78 23.26 29.32
C LEU A 29 -34.17 22.52 30.61
N HIS A 30 -33.71 21.27 30.76
CA HIS A 30 -33.95 20.49 31.98
C HIS A 30 -33.32 21.12 33.24
N LYS A 31 -32.22 21.87 33.08
CA LYS A 31 -31.59 22.63 34.17
C LYS A 31 -32.26 23.98 34.48
N GLY A 32 -33.40 24.27 33.84
CA GLY A 32 -34.13 25.52 34.01
C GLY A 32 -33.63 26.66 33.13
N GLY A 33 -32.87 26.37 32.08
CA GLY A 33 -32.46 27.35 31.08
C GLY A 33 -33.64 27.88 30.27
N ASP A 34 -33.57 29.14 29.84
CA ASP A 34 -34.58 29.75 28.98
C ASP A 34 -34.51 29.25 27.53
N GLU A 35 -35.63 29.32 26.82
CA GLU A 35 -35.76 28.75 25.48
C GLU A 35 -34.89 29.46 24.42
N TYR A 36 -34.67 30.77 24.59
CA TYR A 36 -33.83 31.56 23.70
C TYR A 36 -32.36 31.13 23.81
N THR A 37 -31.85 31.05 25.04
CA THR A 37 -30.49 30.57 25.31
C THR A 37 -30.32 29.11 24.90
N ALA A 38 -31.32 28.25 25.11
CA ALA A 38 -31.28 26.86 24.68
C ALA A 38 -31.14 26.73 23.15
N ASN A 39 -31.81 27.59 22.38
CA ASN A 39 -31.67 27.63 20.92
C ASN A 39 -30.29 28.11 20.48
N ILE A 40 -29.70 29.09 21.18
CA ILE A 40 -28.31 29.52 20.92
C ILE A 40 -27.33 28.37 21.19
N VAL A 41 -27.50 27.66 22.32
CA VAL A 41 -26.67 26.51 22.69
C VAL A 41 -26.76 25.40 21.65
N PHE A 42 -27.96 25.12 21.12
CA PHE A 42 -28.16 24.17 20.02
C PHE A 42 -27.31 24.53 18.80
N TRP A 43 -27.49 25.73 18.24
CA TRP A 43 -26.78 26.14 17.03
C TRP A 43 -25.27 26.22 17.24
N SER A 44 -24.83 26.65 18.43
CA SER A 44 -23.41 26.69 18.80
C SER A 44 -22.79 25.30 18.80
N ILE A 45 -23.44 24.32 19.44
CA ILE A 45 -22.91 22.94 19.53
C ILE A 45 -22.95 22.25 18.17
N THR A 46 -24.03 22.42 17.40
CA THR A 46 -24.13 21.82 16.06
C THR A 46 -23.07 22.40 15.12
N ALA A 47 -22.87 23.72 15.09
CA ALA A 47 -21.85 24.36 14.27
C ALA A 47 -20.43 23.94 14.69
N PHE A 48 -20.15 23.92 15.99
CA PHE A 48 -18.86 23.49 16.52
C PHE A 48 -18.57 22.01 16.21
N SER A 49 -19.59 21.14 16.32
CA SER A 49 -19.45 19.71 16.00
C SER A 49 -19.11 19.47 14.53
N VAL A 50 -19.75 20.20 13.61
CA VAL A 50 -19.44 20.13 12.17
C VAL A 50 -18.03 20.65 11.89
N LEU A 51 -17.61 21.73 12.56
CA LEU A 51 -16.27 22.29 12.42
C LEU A 51 -15.20 21.31 12.92
N ILE A 52 -15.41 20.70 14.10
CA ILE A 52 -14.52 19.64 14.62
C ILE A 52 -14.43 18.47 13.64
N TYR A 53 -15.55 18.03 13.08
CA TYR A 53 -15.56 16.94 12.11
C TYR A 53 -14.70 17.27 10.87
N GLY A 54 -14.80 18.49 10.34
CA GLY A 54 -13.93 18.95 9.25
C GLY A 54 -12.44 18.95 9.63
N ILE A 55 -12.10 19.40 10.83
CA ILE A 55 -10.73 19.35 11.36
C ILE A 55 -10.26 17.90 11.49
N ILE A 56 -11.08 17.00 12.03
CA ILE A 56 -10.75 15.58 12.18
C ILE A 56 -10.44 14.96 10.81
N ILE A 57 -11.21 15.27 9.76
CA ILE A 57 -10.91 14.80 8.39
C ILE A 57 -9.53 15.28 7.93
N LEU A 58 -9.22 16.57 8.10
CA LEU A 58 -7.92 17.12 7.69
C LEU A 58 -6.75 16.48 8.45
N PHE A 59 -6.92 16.27 9.76
CA PHE A 59 -5.90 15.63 10.59
C PHE A 59 -5.79 14.12 10.31
N LEU A 60 -6.88 13.44 9.96
CA LEU A 60 -6.85 12.01 9.60
C LEU A 60 -5.94 11.77 8.40
N ASP A 61 -5.96 12.63 7.38
CA ASP A 61 -5.06 12.52 6.22
C ASP A 61 -3.58 12.69 6.63
N VAL A 62 -3.30 13.68 7.49
CA VAL A 62 -1.94 13.94 8.01
C VAL A 62 -1.44 12.77 8.88
N ILE A 63 -2.30 12.25 9.75
CA ILE A 63 -2.00 11.14 10.66
C ILE A 63 -1.84 9.83 9.88
N LEU A 64 -2.67 9.57 8.86
CA LEU A 64 -2.56 8.37 8.04
C LEU A 64 -1.23 8.34 7.27
N VAL A 65 -0.80 9.48 6.72
CA VAL A 65 0.51 9.64 6.08
C VAL A 65 1.65 9.46 7.09
N GLY A 66 1.51 10.03 8.30
CA GLY A 66 2.49 9.91 9.38
C GLY A 66 2.64 8.48 9.92
N ILE A 67 1.54 7.79 10.21
CA ILE A 67 1.51 6.41 10.69
C ILE A 67 2.09 5.47 9.62
N LYS A 68 1.76 5.68 8.35
CA LYS A 68 2.33 4.90 7.24
C LYS A 68 3.85 5.02 7.18
N LYS A 69 4.39 6.22 7.40
CA LYS A 69 5.83 6.49 7.49
C LYS A 69 6.48 5.88 8.74
N PHE A 70 5.76 5.83 9.87
CA PHE A 70 6.23 5.25 11.13
C PHE A 70 6.22 3.71 11.12
N ILE A 71 5.18 3.09 10.58
CA ILE A 71 5.07 1.63 10.42
C ILE A 71 6.15 1.09 9.47
N GLN A 72 6.48 1.82 8.40
CA GLN A 72 7.62 1.48 7.54
C GLN A 72 8.97 1.58 8.26
N LYS A 73 9.11 2.47 9.24
CA LYS A 73 10.33 2.62 10.04
C LYS A 73 10.49 1.50 11.09
N GLY A 74 9.39 0.98 11.63
CA GLY A 74 9.40 -0.12 12.61
C GLY A 74 9.70 -1.53 12.04
N LYS A 75 9.51 -1.75 10.74
CA LYS A 75 9.80 -3.05 10.08
C LYS A 75 11.28 -3.25 9.71
N ASN A 76 12.10 -2.21 9.73
CA ASN A 76 13.53 -2.29 9.37
C ASN A 76 14.46 -2.69 10.52
N SER A 77 13.93 -3.04 11.70
CA SER A 77 14.75 -3.30 12.91
C SER A 77 14.75 -4.76 13.40
N LYS A 78 14.11 -5.71 12.70
CA LYS A 78 13.99 -7.11 13.21
C LYS A 78 14.48 -8.23 12.30
N ASN A 79 15.08 -7.96 11.13
CA ASN A 79 15.58 -9.01 10.24
C ASN A 79 17.13 -9.00 10.16
N THR A 80 17.80 -9.08 11.31
CA THR A 80 19.27 -9.28 11.37
C THR A 80 19.63 -10.32 12.43
N LEU A 81 19.08 -11.51 12.25
CA LEU A 81 19.52 -12.78 12.84
C LEU A 81 18.57 -13.80 12.18
N ILE A 82 18.92 -14.42 11.07
CA ILE A 82 19.70 -15.67 11.02
C ILE A 82 20.38 -15.70 9.64
N LYS A 83 21.71 -15.76 9.64
CA LYS A 83 22.55 -15.97 8.46
C LYS A 83 22.82 -17.47 8.33
N SER A 84 22.81 -17.94 7.07
CA SER A 84 23.52 -19.12 6.49
C SER A 84 23.06 -20.51 6.97
N VAL A 85 22.69 -21.48 6.12
CA VAL A 85 23.48 -22.28 5.15
C VAL A 85 22.50 -23.26 4.44
N PRO A 86 22.76 -23.77 3.22
CA PRO A 86 21.75 -24.29 2.30
C PRO A 86 21.40 -25.78 2.52
N ALA A 87 20.16 -26.14 2.21
CA ALA A 87 19.64 -27.50 2.21
C ALA A 87 19.85 -28.13 0.81
N ASN A 88 20.79 -29.07 0.72
CA ASN A 88 20.92 -29.95 -0.43
C ASN A 88 20.75 -31.41 0.02
N ASN A 89 19.85 -32.09 -0.69
CA ASN A 89 19.78 -33.52 -1.00
C ASN A 89 18.93 -34.44 -0.10
N LEU A 90 17.94 -35.03 -0.78
CA LEU A 90 17.26 -36.28 -0.48
C LEU A 90 18.26 -37.46 -0.42
N ASP A 91 18.03 -38.43 0.45
CA ASP A 91 17.56 -39.80 0.08
C ASP A 91 17.70 -40.80 1.25
N GLU A 92 16.82 -41.81 1.21
CA GLU A 92 16.97 -43.17 1.78
C GLU A 92 16.74 -43.36 3.31
N LYS A 93 15.62 -43.92 3.81
CA LYS A 93 14.99 -45.25 3.72
C LYS A 93 15.68 -46.33 4.59
N ILE A 94 14.85 -47.04 5.40
CA ILE A 94 15.04 -48.38 6.01
C ILE A 94 15.91 -48.39 7.30
N GLU A 95 15.32 -48.47 8.50
CA GLU A 95 14.89 -49.68 9.26
C GLU A 95 16.07 -50.36 9.99
N GLU A 96 16.07 -50.31 11.33
CA GLU A 96 16.34 -51.49 12.18
C GLU A 96 16.09 -51.18 13.69
N GLN A 97 15.28 -52.08 14.28
CA GLN A 97 15.04 -52.42 15.69
C GLN A 97 16.35 -52.63 16.50
N GLU A 98 16.44 -52.66 17.84
CA GLU A 98 15.53 -53.12 18.89
C GLU A 98 16.07 -52.76 20.30
N THR A 99 15.15 -52.42 21.22
CA THR A 99 15.05 -52.74 22.68
C THR A 99 16.27 -52.62 23.64
N ILE A 100 16.14 -52.09 24.87
CA ILE A 100 15.57 -52.80 26.05
C ILE A 100 15.36 -51.85 27.27
N ILE A 101 14.13 -51.88 27.81
CA ILE A 101 13.65 -51.90 29.23
C ILE A 101 13.88 -50.69 30.17
N ASN A 102 12.77 -50.06 30.64
CA ASN A 102 12.23 -50.34 32.00
C ASN A 102 10.78 -49.83 32.20
N ASP A 103 9.98 -50.67 32.86
CA ASP A 103 8.56 -50.54 33.20
C ASP A 103 8.27 -49.42 34.22
N ASN A 104 7.12 -48.73 34.09
CA ASN A 104 5.89 -49.03 34.85
C ASN A 104 4.81 -47.90 34.83
N SER A 105 3.54 -48.34 34.85
CA SER A 105 2.34 -47.64 35.36
C SER A 105 1.49 -46.78 34.39
N SER A 106 0.48 -47.46 33.81
CA SER A 106 -0.93 -47.08 33.60
C SER A 106 -1.35 -45.60 33.56
N ILE A 107 -2.17 -45.20 32.57
CA ILE A 107 -3.48 -44.51 32.75
C ILE A 107 -4.30 -44.49 31.44
N HIS A 108 -5.49 -45.11 31.54
CA HIS A 108 -6.82 -44.73 31.04
C HIS A 108 -6.99 -43.98 29.70
N PHE A 109 -7.64 -44.65 28.74
CA PHE A 109 -8.34 -44.03 27.60
C PHE A 109 -9.61 -43.32 28.07
N ASN A 110 -9.81 -42.06 27.66
CA ASN A 110 -11.11 -41.37 27.70
C ASN A 110 -11.47 -40.88 26.29
N GLU A 111 -12.53 -41.46 25.74
CA GLU A 111 -13.23 -41.03 24.51
C GLU A 111 -14.01 -39.74 24.80
N ASP A 112 -13.38 -38.57 24.65
CA ASP A 112 -14.13 -37.30 24.59
C ASP A 112 -13.38 -36.20 23.79
N SER A 113 -12.35 -36.58 23.04
CA SER A 113 -11.40 -35.64 22.44
C SER A 113 -11.60 -35.41 20.92
N GLN A 114 -12.30 -36.30 20.22
CA GLN A 114 -12.25 -36.35 18.75
C GLN A 114 -12.96 -35.17 18.05
N GLU A 115 -14.04 -34.62 18.61
CA GLU A 115 -14.76 -33.50 17.99
C GLU A 115 -13.94 -32.20 17.97
N ASN A 116 -13.13 -31.95 19.01
CA ASN A 116 -12.30 -30.75 19.10
C ASN A 116 -11.13 -30.78 18.08
N TYR A 117 -10.50 -31.94 17.87
CA TYR A 117 -9.44 -32.08 16.88
C TYR A 117 -9.94 -31.97 15.43
N LEU A 118 -11.13 -32.49 15.11
CA LEU A 118 -11.72 -32.36 13.76
C LEU A 118 -12.22 -30.93 13.48
N ALA A 119 -12.83 -30.26 14.46
CA ALA A 119 -13.23 -28.86 14.35
C ALA A 119 -12.01 -27.93 14.24
N GLN A 120 -10.94 -28.19 15.00
CA GLN A 120 -9.72 -27.40 14.94
C GLN A 120 -8.92 -27.66 13.66
N THR A 121 -8.86 -28.90 13.19
CA THR A 121 -8.23 -29.25 11.90
C THR A 121 -9.00 -28.65 10.72
N SER A 122 -10.33 -28.75 10.70
CA SER A 122 -11.16 -28.13 9.65
C SER A 122 -11.10 -26.60 9.68
N ALA A 123 -11.04 -25.98 10.86
CA ALA A 123 -10.84 -24.53 11.01
C ALA A 123 -9.44 -24.07 10.56
N LEU A 124 -8.38 -24.85 10.83
CA LEU A 124 -7.02 -24.56 10.35
C LEU A 124 -6.92 -24.70 8.83
N VAL A 125 -7.49 -25.77 8.25
CA VAL A 125 -7.58 -25.97 6.80
C VAL A 125 -8.37 -24.83 6.14
N ASN A 126 -9.44 -24.36 6.78
CA ASN A 126 -10.22 -23.21 6.31
C ASN A 126 -9.38 -21.92 6.34
N LEU A 127 -8.67 -21.62 7.44
CA LEU A 127 -7.81 -20.44 7.55
C LEU A 127 -6.65 -20.44 6.54
N GLU A 128 -6.02 -21.60 6.30
CA GLU A 128 -4.97 -21.72 5.29
C GLU A 128 -5.51 -21.48 3.87
N SER A 129 -6.69 -22.01 3.56
CA SER A 129 -7.36 -21.76 2.28
C SER A 129 -7.68 -20.26 2.08
N ILE A 130 -8.16 -19.57 3.12
CA ILE A 130 -8.42 -18.12 3.09
C ILE A 130 -7.11 -17.34 2.84
N ARG A 131 -6.03 -17.68 3.55
CA ARG A 131 -4.71 -17.04 3.36
C ARG A 131 -4.20 -17.21 1.94
N LYS A 132 -4.36 -18.41 1.37
CA LYS A 132 -3.93 -18.69 -0.01
C LYS A 132 -4.71 -17.85 -1.02
N VAL A 133 -6.04 -17.75 -0.87
CA VAL A 133 -6.90 -16.92 -1.73
C VAL A 133 -6.49 -15.44 -1.64
N GLN A 134 -6.34 -14.90 -0.42
CA GLN A 134 -5.95 -13.51 -0.22
C GLN A 134 -4.57 -13.20 -0.80
N LEU A 135 -3.60 -14.12 -0.68
CA LEU A 135 -2.28 -13.97 -1.28
C LEU A 135 -2.34 -13.96 -2.81
N GLN A 136 -3.13 -14.85 -3.41
CA GLN A 136 -3.31 -14.91 -4.86
C GLN A 136 -4.00 -13.65 -5.40
N GLU A 137 -5.03 -13.15 -4.73
CA GLU A 137 -5.70 -11.90 -5.10
C GLU A 137 -4.74 -10.71 -5.02
N LYS A 138 -3.94 -10.62 -3.95
CA LYS A 138 -2.92 -9.59 -3.81
C LYS A 138 -1.90 -9.64 -4.95
N GLN A 139 -1.38 -10.82 -5.27
CA GLN A 139 -0.44 -11.01 -6.38
C GLN A 139 -1.07 -10.63 -7.72
N LYS A 140 -2.35 -10.97 -7.94
CA LYS A 140 -3.09 -10.59 -9.15
C LYS A 140 -3.19 -9.07 -9.28
N ILE A 141 -3.52 -8.36 -8.20
CA ILE A 141 -3.60 -6.90 -8.18
C ILE A 141 -2.22 -6.27 -8.45
N GLU A 142 -1.16 -6.77 -7.81
CA GLU A 142 0.21 -6.30 -8.02
C GLU A 142 0.67 -6.52 -9.47
N ASN A 143 0.36 -7.69 -10.05
CA ASN A 143 0.66 -8.01 -11.45
C ASN A 143 -0.13 -7.12 -12.42
N GLN A 144 -1.41 -6.87 -12.17
CA GLN A 144 -2.22 -5.96 -12.99
C GLN A 144 -1.64 -4.54 -12.96
N LYS A 145 -1.27 -4.04 -11.78
CA LYS A 145 -0.59 -2.73 -11.66
C LYS A 145 0.72 -2.70 -12.46
N LEU A 146 1.52 -3.75 -12.37
CA LEU A 146 2.75 -3.85 -13.14
C LEU A 146 2.47 -3.82 -14.65
N GLN A 147 1.52 -4.60 -15.16
CA GLN A 147 1.20 -4.62 -16.59
C GLN A 147 0.77 -3.24 -17.10
N ILE A 148 -0.09 -2.52 -16.37
CA ILE A 148 -0.48 -1.15 -16.73
C ILE A 148 0.75 -0.24 -16.88
N ALA A 149 1.71 -0.32 -15.96
CA ALA A 149 2.91 0.50 -16.03
C ALA A 149 3.83 0.10 -17.20
N ILE A 150 3.92 -1.19 -17.50
CA ILE A 150 4.70 -1.70 -18.64
C ILE A 150 4.07 -1.26 -19.96
N ASP A 151 2.76 -1.38 -20.12
CA ASP A 151 2.05 -0.96 -21.33
C ASP A 151 2.14 0.55 -21.53
N TYR A 152 1.98 1.32 -20.45
CA TYR A 152 2.25 2.76 -20.45
C TYR A 152 3.68 3.07 -20.92
N THR A 153 4.67 2.39 -20.35
CA THR A 153 6.09 2.58 -20.71
C THR A 153 6.33 2.28 -22.18
N ARG A 154 5.82 1.15 -22.70
CA ARG A 154 5.89 0.81 -24.13
C ARG A 154 5.31 1.91 -25.00
N ASN A 155 4.12 2.39 -24.67
CA ASN A 155 3.47 3.44 -25.45
C ASN A 155 4.21 4.78 -25.41
N GLN A 156 4.86 5.12 -24.29
CA GLN A 156 5.62 6.38 -24.20
C GLN A 156 6.95 6.31 -24.94
N PHE A 157 7.61 5.15 -25.01
CA PHE A 157 8.98 5.04 -25.50
C PHE A 157 9.14 4.38 -26.87
N ALA A 158 8.11 3.72 -27.43
CA ALA A 158 8.21 2.92 -28.66
C ALA A 158 8.84 3.65 -29.87
N LEU A 159 8.68 4.97 -29.98
CA LEU A 159 9.25 5.77 -31.08
C LEU A 159 10.62 6.38 -30.77
N TYR A 160 11.07 6.31 -29.51
CA TYR A 160 12.18 7.11 -28.99
C TYR A 160 13.39 6.27 -28.53
N VAL A 161 13.27 4.94 -28.48
CA VAL A 161 14.34 4.02 -28.10
C VAL A 161 14.38 2.80 -29.01
N THR A 162 15.45 2.01 -28.95
CA THR A 162 15.52 0.70 -29.60
C THR A 162 14.67 -0.33 -28.84
N GLU A 163 14.35 -1.46 -29.48
CA GLU A 163 13.63 -2.56 -28.83
C GLU A 163 14.39 -3.10 -27.61
N GLU A 164 15.71 -3.28 -27.72
CA GLU A 164 16.58 -3.70 -26.61
C GLU A 164 16.53 -2.71 -25.44
N SER A 165 16.66 -1.41 -25.70
CA SER A 165 16.54 -0.39 -24.67
C SER A 165 15.14 -0.33 -24.07
N LEU A 166 14.08 -0.57 -24.86
CA LEU A 166 12.72 -0.61 -24.35
C LEU A 166 12.52 -1.76 -23.37
N ASP A 167 13.08 -2.93 -23.68
CA ASP A 167 13.07 -4.10 -22.80
C ASP A 167 13.83 -3.83 -21.49
N GLU A 168 14.96 -3.12 -21.55
CA GLU A 168 15.70 -2.69 -20.37
C GLU A 168 14.90 -1.73 -19.47
N ILE A 169 14.20 -0.75 -20.06
CA ILE A 169 13.32 0.14 -19.29
C ILE A 169 12.20 -0.69 -18.65
N CYS A 170 11.54 -1.57 -19.40
CA CYS A 170 10.46 -2.43 -18.91
C CYS A 170 10.93 -3.34 -17.75
N LYS A 171 12.12 -3.95 -17.89
CA LYS A 171 12.75 -4.75 -16.84
C LYS A 171 13.01 -3.93 -15.59
N SER A 172 13.49 -2.70 -15.75
CA SER A 172 13.75 -1.78 -14.64
C SER A 172 12.47 -1.35 -13.92
N ILE A 173 11.37 -1.13 -14.65
CA ILE A 173 10.04 -0.86 -14.08
C ILE A 173 9.52 -2.08 -13.31
N SER A 174 9.74 -3.29 -13.81
CA SER A 174 9.41 -4.54 -13.10
C SER A 174 10.16 -4.66 -11.77
N LEU A 175 11.47 -4.38 -11.77
CA LEU A 175 12.28 -4.35 -10.54
C LEU A 175 11.82 -3.26 -9.57
N TYR A 176 11.60 -2.04 -10.07
CA TYR A 176 11.09 -0.92 -9.28
C TYR A 176 9.75 -1.24 -8.61
N SER A 177 8.82 -1.88 -9.33
CA SER A 177 7.50 -2.26 -8.78
C SER A 177 7.60 -3.20 -7.57
N LYS A 178 8.66 -4.03 -7.55
CA LYS A 178 8.97 -4.98 -6.48
C LYS A 178 9.84 -4.37 -5.38
N GLN A 179 10.18 -3.08 -5.49
CA GLN A 179 11.16 -2.40 -4.64
C GLN A 179 12.52 -3.13 -4.61
N GLY A 180 12.86 -3.78 -5.73
CA GLY A 180 14.15 -4.44 -5.93
C GLY A 180 15.24 -3.42 -6.29
N GLU A 181 16.49 -3.83 -6.13
CA GLU A 181 17.63 -3.04 -6.61
C GLU A 181 17.66 -3.03 -8.14
N ILE A 182 17.87 -1.84 -8.70
CA ILE A 182 18.01 -1.65 -10.15
C ILE A 182 19.51 -1.73 -10.46
N PRO A 183 19.94 -2.63 -11.37
CA PRO A 183 21.34 -2.79 -11.68
C PRO A 183 21.96 -1.50 -12.24
N PRO A 184 23.19 -1.14 -11.83
CA PRO A 184 23.81 0.13 -12.21
C PRO A 184 24.21 0.22 -13.70
N TYR A 185 24.16 -0.88 -14.44
CA TYR A 185 24.55 -0.93 -15.86
C TYR A 185 23.39 -0.70 -16.84
N THR A 186 22.17 -0.45 -16.36
CA THR A 186 21.05 -0.13 -17.26
C THR A 186 21.23 1.30 -17.74
N SER A 187 21.72 1.51 -18.96
CA SER A 187 22.02 2.85 -19.47
C SER A 187 21.43 3.03 -20.86
N VAL A 188 20.24 3.62 -20.89
CA VAL A 188 19.43 3.80 -22.08
C VAL A 188 19.57 5.23 -22.59
N VAL A 189 19.81 5.33 -23.90
CA VAL A 189 19.80 6.60 -24.64
C VAL A 189 18.44 6.77 -25.29
N THR A 190 17.82 7.92 -25.07
CA THR A 190 16.54 8.30 -25.69
C THR A 190 16.77 9.29 -26.83
N LYS A 191 16.04 9.13 -27.93
CA LYS A 191 15.98 10.11 -29.03
C LYS A 191 14.84 11.08 -28.79
N GLU A 192 15.08 12.37 -29.01
CA GLU A 192 14.07 13.45 -29.01
C GLU A 192 13.33 13.72 -27.69
N LEU A 193 13.34 12.81 -26.73
CA LEU A 193 12.84 13.03 -25.38
C LEU A 193 13.80 13.92 -24.59
N SER A 194 13.24 14.96 -24.00
CA SER A 194 13.95 15.87 -23.11
C SER A 194 14.03 15.32 -21.69
N ASN A 195 14.90 15.89 -20.85
CA ASN A 195 14.93 15.55 -19.43
C ASN A 195 13.58 15.82 -18.74
N LEU A 196 12.84 16.85 -19.20
CA LEU A 196 11.49 17.13 -18.71
C LEU A 196 10.53 15.95 -19.00
N ASP A 197 10.65 15.31 -20.16
CA ASP A 197 9.84 14.13 -20.50
C ASP A 197 10.14 12.95 -19.58
N LEU A 198 11.41 12.74 -19.26
CA LEU A 198 11.83 11.69 -18.33
C LEU A 198 11.38 11.98 -16.89
N TYR A 199 11.35 13.25 -16.49
CA TYR A 199 10.79 13.68 -15.21
C TYR A 199 9.30 13.40 -15.13
N HIS A 200 8.52 13.77 -16.15
CA HIS A 200 7.10 13.45 -16.23
C HIS A 200 6.84 11.94 -16.23
N PHE A 201 7.64 11.18 -16.99
CA PHE A 201 7.59 9.73 -16.98
C PHE A 201 7.80 9.18 -15.56
N GLY A 202 8.84 9.62 -14.85
CA GLY A 202 9.09 9.20 -13.47
C GLY A 202 7.97 9.60 -12.52
N TRP A 203 7.40 10.80 -12.66
CA TRP A 203 6.23 11.20 -11.85
C TRP A 203 5.06 10.24 -12.05
N ASN A 204 4.74 9.92 -13.30
CA ASN A 204 3.64 9.03 -13.68
C ASN A 204 3.83 7.63 -13.10
N ILE A 205 5.03 7.05 -13.24
CA ILE A 205 5.40 5.76 -12.66
C ILE A 205 5.32 5.79 -11.13
N TRP A 206 5.89 6.80 -10.49
CA TRP A 206 5.84 6.92 -9.04
C TRP A 206 4.40 7.05 -8.53
N ASN A 207 3.59 7.88 -9.18
CA ASN A 207 2.20 8.09 -8.82
C ASN A 207 1.39 6.80 -8.88
N HIS A 208 1.61 5.99 -9.91
CA HIS A 208 0.95 4.69 -10.10
C HIS A 208 1.30 3.66 -9.02
N PHE A 209 2.56 3.61 -8.60
CA PHE A 209 3.04 2.65 -7.61
C PHE A 209 3.03 3.15 -6.16
N LYS A 210 2.36 4.28 -5.86
CA LYS A 210 2.21 4.74 -4.47
C LYS A 210 1.68 3.58 -3.59
N PRO A 211 2.30 3.30 -2.43
CA PRO A 211 3.21 4.18 -1.68
C PRO A 211 4.70 3.77 -1.71
N ILE A 212 5.38 3.97 -2.84
CA ILE A 212 6.84 3.96 -2.90
C ILE A 212 7.38 5.37 -2.61
N LYS A 213 8.56 5.49 -1.99
CA LYS A 213 9.22 6.79 -1.76
C LYS A 213 9.62 7.41 -3.10
N GLN A 214 9.36 8.71 -3.28
CA GLN A 214 9.68 9.41 -4.52
C GLN A 214 11.17 9.34 -4.90
N GLU A 215 12.06 9.35 -3.91
CA GLU A 215 13.50 9.15 -4.10
C GLU A 215 13.84 7.87 -4.89
N GLN A 216 13.04 6.81 -4.75
CA GLN A 216 13.26 5.55 -5.46
C GLN A 216 13.01 5.70 -6.96
N VAL A 217 12.03 6.50 -7.37
CA VAL A 217 11.82 6.77 -8.80
C VAL A 217 12.92 7.66 -9.35
N SER A 218 13.43 8.60 -8.56
CA SER A 218 14.56 9.44 -8.96
C SER A 218 15.83 8.61 -9.16
N LYS A 219 16.09 7.63 -8.29
CA LYS A 219 17.17 6.65 -8.48
C LYS A 219 16.97 5.81 -9.72
N LEU A 220 15.75 5.30 -9.95
CA LEU A 220 15.41 4.59 -11.19
C LEU A 220 15.74 5.41 -12.42
N LEU A 221 15.26 6.66 -12.49
CA LEU A 221 15.50 7.53 -13.64
C LEU A 221 17.00 7.78 -13.86
N LYS A 222 17.72 8.12 -12.79
CA LYS A 222 19.18 8.36 -12.85
C LYS A 222 19.95 7.13 -13.30
N THR A 223 19.56 5.95 -12.84
CA THR A 223 20.21 4.71 -13.23
C THR A 223 19.91 4.42 -14.69
N VAL A 224 18.63 4.39 -15.10
CA VAL A 224 18.19 3.90 -16.40
C VAL A 224 18.55 4.84 -17.56
N PHE A 225 18.51 6.15 -17.38
CA PHE A 225 18.63 7.10 -18.49
C PHE A 225 19.96 7.85 -18.46
N VAL A 226 20.73 7.72 -19.55
CA VAL A 226 22.05 8.36 -19.68
C VAL A 226 21.96 9.88 -19.55
N SER A 227 20.89 10.52 -20.03
CA SER A 227 20.76 11.99 -19.97
C SER A 227 20.53 12.56 -18.57
N LEU A 228 20.39 11.69 -17.56
CA LEU A 228 20.20 12.03 -16.16
C LEU A 228 21.35 11.52 -15.27
N ASP A 229 22.38 10.89 -15.85
CA ASP A 229 23.46 10.21 -15.11
C ASP A 229 24.31 11.16 -14.27
N ASP A 230 24.45 12.42 -14.70
CA ASP A 230 25.18 13.50 -14.05
C ASP A 230 24.31 14.35 -13.12
N ILE A 231 22.98 14.18 -13.16
CA ILE A 231 22.03 14.99 -12.39
C ILE A 231 21.80 14.38 -11.00
N ASP A 232 21.93 15.19 -9.94
CA ASP A 232 21.67 14.73 -8.58
C ASP A 232 20.26 14.16 -8.40
N VAL A 233 20.15 13.08 -7.60
CA VAL A 233 18.88 12.40 -7.31
C VAL A 233 17.85 13.37 -6.73
N ASP A 234 18.28 14.29 -5.87
CA ASP A 234 17.41 15.30 -5.27
C ASP A 234 16.93 16.34 -6.28
N THR A 235 17.76 16.73 -7.24
CA THR A 235 17.38 17.59 -8.36
C THR A 235 16.31 16.91 -9.20
N ILE A 236 16.55 15.66 -9.65
CA ILE A 236 15.56 14.87 -10.39
C ILE A 236 14.23 14.80 -9.64
N LYS A 237 14.28 14.49 -8.33
CA LYS A 237 13.09 14.41 -7.46
C LYS A 237 12.28 15.71 -7.43
N SER A 238 12.96 16.85 -7.37
CA SER A 238 12.30 18.17 -7.31
C SER A 238 11.60 18.55 -8.61
N HIS A 239 12.14 18.12 -9.76
CA HIS A 239 11.64 18.48 -11.10
C HIS A 239 10.62 17.50 -11.69
N LEU A 240 10.26 16.41 -10.99
CA LEU A 240 9.33 15.37 -11.49
C LEU A 240 7.98 15.94 -11.99
N LYS A 241 7.49 17.04 -11.39
CA LYS A 241 6.19 17.64 -11.73
C LYS A 241 6.30 19.03 -12.36
N ASP A 242 7.49 19.41 -12.84
CA ASP A 242 7.71 20.72 -13.44
C ASP A 242 6.92 20.88 -14.72
N GLU A 243 6.46 22.10 -15.01
CA GLU A 243 5.81 22.44 -16.28
C GLU A 243 4.83 21.37 -16.82
N PRO A 244 3.81 20.95 -16.05
CA PRO A 244 3.03 19.72 -16.27
C PRO A 244 2.26 19.66 -17.61
N LYS A 245 2.18 20.79 -18.32
CA LYS A 245 1.53 20.94 -19.64
C LYS A 245 2.52 20.85 -20.81
N LYS A 246 3.84 20.88 -20.56
CA LYS A 246 4.91 20.80 -21.57
C LYS A 246 5.38 19.35 -21.76
N GLY A 247 6.39 19.13 -22.62
CA GLY A 247 6.93 17.81 -22.96
C GLY A 247 6.11 17.03 -23.99
N ILE A 248 6.73 16.04 -24.60
CA ILE A 248 6.09 14.94 -25.34
C ILE A 248 5.34 14.03 -24.36
N ILE A 249 5.99 13.60 -23.28
CA ILE A 249 5.37 12.79 -22.22
C ILE A 249 4.65 13.75 -21.28
N LYS A 250 3.34 13.58 -21.11
CA LYS A 250 2.50 14.43 -20.24
C LYS A 250 2.29 13.80 -18.87
N ILE A 251 2.07 14.63 -17.86
CA ILE A 251 1.67 14.16 -16.53
C ILE A 251 0.27 13.54 -16.58
N GLN A 252 0.14 12.34 -16.04
CA GLN A 252 -1.10 11.56 -15.98
C GLN A 252 -1.42 11.21 -14.51
N GLU A 253 -2.61 11.60 -14.06
CA GLU A 253 -3.08 11.29 -12.70
C GLU A 253 -3.47 9.80 -12.57
N ASN A 254 -3.82 9.14 -13.67
CA ASN A 254 -4.08 7.70 -13.75
C ASN A 254 -3.53 7.14 -15.07
N LEU A 255 -2.87 5.98 -15.01
CA LEU A 255 -2.36 5.25 -16.18
C LEU A 255 -3.37 4.26 -16.76
N THR A 256 -4.49 4.05 -16.07
CA THR A 256 -5.62 3.27 -16.57
C THR A 256 -6.46 4.19 -17.44
N TYR A 257 -6.59 3.85 -18.73
CA TYR A 257 -7.41 4.55 -19.72
C TYR A 257 -8.85 4.75 -19.26
#